data_AF-Q0AAJ1-F1
#
_entry.id   AF-Q0AAJ1-F1
#
_cell.length_a   1.000
_cell.length_b   1.000
_cell.length_c   1.000
_cell.angle_alpha   90.00
_cell.angle_beta   90.00
_cell.angle_gamma   90.00
#
_symmetry.space_group_name_H-M   'P 1'
#
loop_
_entity.id
_entity.type
_entity.pdbx_description
1 polymer ?
#
loop_
_entity_poly.entity_id
_entity_poly.type
_entity_poly.pdbx_seq_one_letter_code
_entity_poly.pdbx_strand_id
1 'polypeptide(L)'
;MGTTTQGKPRQIPRQYSNDWLERLDGRTAIAKAVNDRLHHLVRDLGGPDALSYQEQSICRRIVWLEAQIESREVALAKGEDVDEARHVANINTLTGLLKAVGLERRSKDVPDLAQYLASKEAG
;
A
#
# COMPACT_ATOMS: atom_id res chain seq x y z
N MET A 1 -28.86 -17.16 -33.10
CA MET A 1 -28.55 -17.80 -31.81
C MET A 1 -27.25 -17.19 -31.31
N GLY A 2 -27.29 -16.43 -30.21
CA GLY A 2 -26.14 -15.72 -29.67
C GLY A 2 -26.56 -14.99 -28.41
N THR A 3 -26.46 -15.64 -27.26
CA THR A 3 -26.77 -15.05 -25.96
C THR A 3 -25.51 -14.40 -25.41
N THR A 4 -25.46 -13.07 -25.42
CA THR A 4 -24.47 -12.26 -24.71
C THR A 4 -24.70 -12.40 -23.21
N THR A 5 -23.78 -13.07 -22.51
CA THR A 5 -23.79 -13.14 -21.04
C THR A 5 -23.33 -11.80 -20.46
N GLN A 6 -24.30 -10.96 -20.10
CA GLN A 6 -24.10 -9.75 -19.30
C GLN A 6 -23.57 -10.15 -17.90
N GLY A 7 -22.33 -9.75 -17.58
CA GLY A 7 -21.74 -9.95 -16.26
C GLY A 7 -22.46 -9.11 -15.20
N LYS A 8 -23.04 -9.77 -14.19
CA LYS A 8 -23.78 -9.13 -13.09
C LYS A 8 -22.87 -8.15 -12.34
N PRO A 9 -23.29 -6.90 -12.06
CA PRO A 9 -22.46 -5.94 -11.33
C PRO A 9 -22.19 -6.47 -9.92
N ARG A 10 -20.91 -6.56 -9.55
CA ARG A 10 -20.45 -7.08 -8.25
C ARG A 10 -20.93 -6.11 -7.17
N GLN A 11 -21.90 -6.54 -6.35
CA GLN A 11 -22.50 -5.70 -5.31
C GLN A 11 -21.41 -5.14 -4.39
N ILE A 12 -21.41 -3.83 -4.18
CA ILE A 12 -20.53 -3.18 -3.20
C ILE A 12 -20.91 -3.75 -1.82
N PRO A 13 -19.96 -4.33 -1.06
CA PRO A 13 -20.23 -4.88 0.26
C PRO A 13 -20.93 -3.84 1.14
N ARG A 14 -22.02 -4.24 1.83
CA ARG A 14 -22.81 -3.39 2.74
C ARG A 14 -22.01 -2.79 3.89
N GLN A 15 -20.83 -3.34 4.19
CA GLN A 15 -19.90 -2.85 5.19
C GLN A 15 -18.56 -2.55 4.51
N TYR A 16 -18.17 -1.27 4.52
CA TYR A 16 -16.82 -0.86 4.15
C TYR A 16 -15.87 -1.34 5.25
N SER A 17 -14.87 -2.13 4.86
CA SER A 17 -13.73 -2.50 5.72
C SER A 17 -12.47 -2.08 4.97
N ASN A 18 -11.62 -1.33 5.65
CA ASN A 18 -10.31 -0.88 5.16
C ASN A 18 -9.29 -2.02 5.08
N ASP A 19 -9.66 -3.19 5.60
CA ASP A 19 -8.90 -4.45 5.64
C ASP A 19 -8.96 -5.20 4.31
N TRP A 20 -9.32 -4.51 3.21
CA TRP A 20 -9.45 -5.13 1.89
C TRP A 20 -8.15 -5.80 1.44
N LEU A 21 -7.01 -5.32 1.92
CA LEU A 21 -5.69 -5.90 1.67
C LEU A 21 -5.50 -7.22 2.46
N GLU A 22 -5.99 -7.28 3.69
CA GLU A 22 -5.95 -8.46 4.57
C GLU A 22 -6.97 -9.52 4.12
N ARG A 23 -8.05 -9.07 3.48
CA ARG A 23 -9.09 -9.91 2.86
C ARG A 23 -8.75 -10.34 1.43
N LEU A 24 -7.66 -9.82 0.86
CA LEU A 24 -7.12 -10.30 -0.41
C LEU A 24 -6.49 -11.67 -0.12
N ASP A 25 -7.16 -12.73 -0.56
CA ASP A 25 -6.88 -14.15 -0.29
C ASP A 25 -5.38 -14.42 -0.01
N GLY A 26 -5.04 -14.59 1.27
CA GLY A 26 -3.68 -14.58 1.84
C GLY A 26 -2.77 -15.74 1.44
N ARG A 27 -3.07 -16.42 0.33
CA ARG A 27 -2.28 -17.51 -0.27
C ARG A 27 -1.41 -17.08 -1.44
N THR A 28 -1.51 -15.85 -1.91
CA THR A 28 -0.64 -15.34 -2.98
C THR A 28 0.56 -14.61 -2.38
N ALA A 29 1.76 -14.91 -2.87
CA ALA A 29 3.00 -14.21 -2.50
C ALA A 29 2.88 -12.69 -2.60
N ILE A 30 2.00 -12.21 -3.47
CA ILE A 30 1.66 -10.80 -3.68
C ILE A 30 1.03 -10.17 -2.44
N ALA A 31 0.02 -10.80 -1.82
CA ALA A 31 -0.65 -10.22 -0.64
C ALA A 31 0.33 -10.03 0.54
N LYS A 32 1.20 -11.02 0.77
CA LYS A 32 2.26 -10.92 1.77
C LYS A 32 3.26 -9.82 1.43
N ALA A 33 3.76 -9.78 0.20
CA ALA A 33 4.72 -8.76 -0.23
C ALA A 33 4.14 -7.34 -0.11
N VAL A 34 2.87 -7.14 -0.47
CA VAL A 34 2.20 -5.83 -0.35
C VAL A 34 2.03 -5.42 1.11
N ASN A 35 1.68 -6.35 2.00
CA ASN A 35 1.56 -6.05 3.42
C ASN A 35 2.93 -5.73 4.06
N ASP A 36 3.98 -6.48 3.71
CA ASP A 36 5.34 -6.21 4.18
C ASP A 36 5.82 -4.83 3.70
N ARG A 37 5.60 -4.49 2.41
CA ARG A 37 5.88 -3.14 1.87
C ARG A 37 5.12 -2.06 2.61
N LEU A 38 3.85 -2.29 2.96
CA LEU A 38 3.04 -1.33 3.72
C LEU A 38 3.63 -1.09 5.12
N HIS A 39 4.04 -2.15 5.81
CA HIS A 39 4.69 -2.05 7.10
C HIS A 39 6.01 -1.27 7.04
N HIS A 40 6.82 -1.51 6.01
CA HIS A 40 8.07 -0.76 5.78
C HIS A 40 7.80 0.73 5.54
N LEU A 41 6.89 1.04 4.61
CA LEU A 41 6.51 2.42 4.29
C LEU A 41 5.99 3.17 5.53
N VAL A 42 5.05 2.58 6.27
CA VAL A 42 4.49 3.20 7.48
C VAL A 42 5.58 3.40 8.54
N ARG A 43 6.49 2.44 8.70
CA ARG A 43 7.62 2.55 9.65
C ARG A 43 8.54 3.71 9.28
N ASP A 44 8.84 3.91 8.00
CA ASP A 44 9.72 4.98 7.54
C ASP A 44 9.05 6.36 7.64
N LEU A 45 7.72 6.41 7.61
CA LEU A 45 6.95 7.63 7.87
C LEU A 45 6.69 7.89 9.36
N GLY A 46 7.41 7.21 10.27
CA GLY A 46 7.34 7.43 11.71
C GLY A 46 6.43 6.46 12.48
N GLY A 47 5.81 5.50 11.80
CA GLY A 47 4.92 4.50 12.39
C GLY A 47 3.43 4.86 12.30
N PRO A 48 2.53 3.92 12.67
CA PRO A 48 1.09 4.09 12.47
C PRO A 48 0.50 5.26 13.27
N ASP A 49 0.99 5.50 14.48
CA ASP A 49 0.49 6.57 15.36
C ASP A 49 0.91 7.97 14.88
N ALA A 50 1.96 8.06 14.05
CA ALA A 50 2.43 9.31 13.46
C ALA A 50 1.68 9.69 12.18
N LEU A 51 0.82 8.80 11.67
CA LEU A 51 0.10 9.00 10.41
C LEU A 51 -1.38 9.32 10.65
N SER A 52 -1.84 10.40 10.02
CA SER A 52 -3.27 10.67 9.87
C SER A 52 -3.97 9.54 9.11
N TYR A 53 -5.29 9.45 9.27
CA TYR A 53 -6.09 8.49 8.50
C TYR A 53 -5.86 8.62 6.98
N GLN A 54 -5.76 9.86 6.48
CA GLN A 54 -5.53 10.17 5.07
C GLN A 54 -4.19 9.60 4.60
N GLU A 55 -3.11 9.82 5.35
CA GLU A 55 -1.78 9.27 5.03
C GLU A 55 -1.79 7.75 5.03
N GLN A 56 -2.42 7.12 6.04
CA GLN A 56 -2.56 5.66 6.06
C GLN A 56 -3.35 5.15 4.84
N SER A 57 -4.38 5.89 4.45
CA SER A 57 -5.18 5.62 3.26
C SER A 57 -4.34 5.71 1.99
N ILE A 58 -3.47 6.70 1.88
CA ILE A 58 -2.56 6.88 0.74
C ILE A 58 -1.52 5.76 0.70
N CYS A 59 -0.92 5.40 1.84
CA CYS A 59 0.07 4.31 1.94
C CYS A 59 -0.47 2.99 1.37
N ARG A 60 -1.74 2.65 1.67
CA ARG A 60 -2.39 1.45 1.09
C ARG A 60 -2.51 1.50 -0.43
N ARG A 61 -2.68 2.67 -1.04
CA ARG A 61 -2.74 2.81 -2.52
C ARG A 61 -1.36 2.78 -3.15
N ILE A 62 -0.35 3.33 -2.47
CA ILE A 62 1.05 3.29 -2.91
C ILE A 62 1.45 1.84 -3.15
N VAL A 63 1.37 0.99 -2.13
CA VAL A 63 1.81 -0.42 -2.23
C VAL A 63 0.97 -1.25 -3.21
N TRP A 64 -0.29 -0.87 -3.39
CA TRP A 64 -1.15 -1.50 -4.39
C TRP A 64 -0.74 -1.13 -5.82
N LEU A 65 -0.41 0.14 -6.05
CA LEU A 65 0.08 0.61 -7.35
C LEU A 65 1.44 -0.01 -7.68
N GLU A 66 2.34 -0.15 -6.70
CA GLU A 66 3.62 -0.86 -6.88
C GLU A 66 3.39 -2.29 -7.39
N ALA A 67 2.51 -3.07 -6.76
CA ALA A 67 2.20 -4.43 -7.20
C ALA A 67 1.60 -4.46 -8.62
N GLN A 68 0.76 -3.49 -8.98
CA GLN A 68 0.20 -3.39 -10.32
C GLN A 68 1.23 -3.00 -11.39
N ILE A 69 2.20 -2.14 -11.04
CA ILE A 69 3.31 -1.73 -11.91
C ILE A 69 4.22 -2.94 -12.14
N GLU A 70 4.67 -3.59 -11.07
CA GLU A 70 5.54 -4.77 -11.12
C GLU A 70 4.92 -5.92 -11.94
N SER A 71 3.62 -6.19 -11.75
CA SER A 71 2.91 -7.21 -12.54
C SER A 71 2.91 -6.91 -14.05
N ARG A 72 2.92 -5.63 -14.45
CA ARG A 72 2.97 -5.21 -15.85
C ARG A 72 4.40 -5.25 -16.39
N GLU A 73 5.39 -4.87 -15.59
CA GLU A 73 6.80 -4.98 -15.96
C GLU A 73 7.22 -6.43 -16.18
N VAL A 74 6.71 -7.36 -15.38
CA VAL A 74 6.90 -8.80 -15.58
C VAL A 74 6.28 -9.28 -16.90
N ALA A 75 5.10 -8.78 -17.27
CA ALA A 75 4.47 -9.11 -18.55
C ALA A 75 5.29 -8.53 -19.73
N LEU A 76 5.72 -7.27 -19.65
CA LEU A 76 6.62 -6.64 -20.63
C LEU A 76 7.93 -7.43 -20.79
N ALA A 77 8.54 -7.88 -19.69
CA ALA A 77 9.78 -8.66 -19.72
C ALA A 77 9.63 -10.03 -20.42
N LYS A 78 8.39 -10.57 -20.49
CA LYS A 78 8.06 -11.79 -21.22
C LYS A 78 7.69 -11.54 -22.69
N GLY A 79 7.67 -10.26 -23.13
CA GLY A 79 7.20 -9.87 -24.46
C GLY A 79 5.68 -9.95 -24.62
N GLU A 80 4.92 -9.92 -23.51
CA GLU A 80 3.46 -9.87 -23.56
C GLU A 80 2.98 -8.44 -23.84
N ASP A 81 1.82 -8.32 -24.50
CA ASP A 81 1.18 -7.02 -24.73
C ASP A 81 0.68 -6.42 -23.41
N VAL A 82 1.11 -5.18 -23.15
CA VAL A 82 0.69 -4.41 -21.98
C VAL A 82 0.07 -3.08 -22.44
N ASP A 83 -0.97 -2.68 -21.73
CA ASP A 83 -1.55 -1.33 -21.84
C ASP A 83 -0.55 -0.30 -21.28
N GLU A 84 0.30 0.23 -22.17
CA GLU A 84 1.34 1.21 -21.83
C GLU A 84 0.77 2.49 -21.25
N ALA A 85 -0.37 2.97 -21.78
CA ALA A 85 -1.02 4.18 -21.29
C ALA A 85 -1.43 4.04 -19.82
N ARG A 86 -2.03 2.89 -19.46
CA ARG A 86 -2.36 2.57 -18.07
C ARG A 86 -1.12 2.36 -17.21
N HIS A 87 -0.04 1.79 -17.75
CA HIS A 87 1.20 1.60 -17.02
C HIS A 87 1.85 2.94 -16.64
N VAL A 88 1.98 3.86 -17.59
CA VAL A 88 2.46 5.24 -17.36
C VAL A 88 1.55 5.99 -16.39
N ALA A 89 0.23 5.86 -16.53
CA ALA A 89 -0.73 6.48 -15.61
C ALA A 89 -0.55 5.99 -14.15
N ASN A 90 -0.28 4.69 -13.96
CA ASN A 90 -0.01 4.14 -12.64
C ASN A 90 1.28 4.71 -12.04
N ILE A 91 2.36 4.82 -12.81
CA ILE A 91 3.65 5.38 -12.37
C ILE A 91 3.50 6.85 -11.97
N ASN A 92 2.79 7.63 -12.78
CA ASN A 92 2.53 9.04 -12.49
C ASN A 92 1.69 9.21 -11.21
N THR A 93 0.67 8.37 -11.05
CA THR A 93 -0.18 8.36 -9.84
C THR A 93 0.64 7.99 -8.60
N LEU A 94 1.46 6.93 -8.69
CA LEU A 94 2.34 6.49 -7.62
C LEU A 94 3.28 7.62 -7.20
N THR A 95 3.91 8.30 -8.16
CA THR A 95 4.80 9.44 -7.91
C THR A 95 4.08 10.58 -7.18
N GLY A 96 2.84 10.89 -7.55
CA GLY A 96 2.04 11.90 -6.87
C GLY A 96 1.70 11.52 -5.43
N LEU A 97 1.32 10.26 -5.19
CA LEU A 97 1.01 9.77 -3.85
C LEU A 97 2.23 9.74 -2.92
N LEU A 98 3.39 9.32 -3.42
CA LEU A 98 4.66 9.34 -2.67
C LEU A 98 5.03 10.77 -2.27
N LYS A 99 4.89 11.74 -3.17
CA LYS A 99 5.10 13.16 -2.84
C LYS A 99 4.13 13.67 -1.78
N ALA A 100 2.89 13.16 -1.75
CA ALA A 100 1.88 13.58 -0.78
C ALA A 100 2.18 13.10 0.66
N VAL A 101 2.79 11.92 0.82
CA VAL A 101 3.20 11.42 2.15
C VAL A 101 4.61 11.86 2.56
N GLY A 102 5.40 12.32 1.59
CA GLY A 102 6.79 12.71 1.77
C GLY A 102 7.76 11.60 1.36
N LEU A 103 8.89 11.99 0.77
CA LEU A 103 9.93 11.06 0.30
C LEU A 103 11.00 10.78 1.37
N GLU A 104 11.07 11.62 2.40
CA GLU A 104 12.08 11.53 3.45
C GLU A 104 11.60 10.69 4.63
N ARG A 105 12.51 9.88 5.19
CA ARG A 105 12.25 9.09 6.40
C ARG A 105 12.07 10.01 7.59
N ARG A 106 10.98 9.83 8.35
CA ARG A 106 10.71 10.58 9.58
C ARG A 106 11.37 9.88 10.77
N SER A 107 12.25 10.59 11.47
CA SER A 107 12.78 10.13 12.75
C SER A 107 11.66 10.01 13.77
N LYS A 108 11.64 8.91 14.52
CA LYS A 108 10.75 8.78 15.68
C LYS A 108 11.30 9.60 16.83
N ASP A 109 10.43 10.27 17.58
CA ASP A 109 10.80 10.87 18.85
C ASP A 109 10.96 9.73 19.87
N VAL A 110 12.21 9.30 20.07
CA VAL A 110 12.55 8.20 20.98
C VAL A 110 13.12 8.82 22.25
N PRO A 111 12.65 8.41 23.44
CA PRO A 111 13.19 8.91 24.70
C PRO A 111 14.71 8.68 24.73
N ASP A 112 15.45 9.68 25.22
CA ASP A 112 16.87 9.48 25.43
C ASP A 112 17.13 8.46 26.55
N LEU A 113 18.36 7.98 26.64
CA LEU A 113 18.74 6.96 27.61
C LEU A 113 18.44 7.40 29.06
N ALA A 114 18.61 8.69 29.38
CA ALA A 114 18.33 9.20 30.72
C ALA A 114 16.83 9.21 31.03
N GLN A 115 15.99 9.62 30.07
CA GLN A 115 14.53 9.55 30.18
C GLN A 115 14.04 8.10 30.33
N TYR A 116 14.63 7.16 29.59
CA TYR A 116 14.30 5.74 29.71
C TYR A 116 14.67 5.17 31.09
N LEU A 117 15.89 5.47 31.58
CA LEU A 117 16.34 5.03 32.89
C LEU A 117 15.46 5.59 34.03
N ALA A 118 15.13 6.89 33.98
CA ALA A 118 14.24 7.52 34.96
C ALA A 118 12.83 6.88 34.96
N SER A 119 12.30 6.52 33.79
CA SER A 119 10.99 5.85 33.69
C SER A 119 10.98 4.43 34.28
N LYS A 120 12.14 3.76 34.28
CA LYS A 120 12.30 2.39 34.78
C LYS A 120 12.55 2.32 36.29
N GLU A 121 13.10 3.37 36.88
CA GLU A 121 13.28 3.48 38.34
C GLU A 121 12.00 3.92 39.05
N ALA A 122 11.05 4.54 38.34
CA ALA A 122 9.79 5.05 38.87
C ALA A 122 8.61 4.06 38.83
N GLY A 123 8.80 2.83 38.32
CA GLY A 123 7.78 1.77 38.24
C GLY A 123 8.20 0.52 39.00
#